data_AF-A0A2V8Z1M4-F1
#
_entry.id   AF-A0A2V8Z1M4-F1
#
_cell.length_a   1.000
_cell.length_b   1.000
_cell.length_c   1.000
_cell.angle_alpha   90.00
_cell.angle_beta   90.00
_cell.angle_gamma   90.00
#
_symmetry.space_group_name_H-M   'P 1'
#
loop_
_entity.id
_entity.type
_entity.pdbx_description
1 polymer ?
#
loop_
_entity_poly.entity_id
_entity_poly.type
_entity_poly.pdbx_seq_one_letter_code
_entity_poly.pdbx_strand_id
1 'polypeptide(L)'
;MPARVIGKVPVPGHNRSSDVIRHVSIETISLKRVYDYNDNGRNQKRTAEVETTDMSSGDPQRTWFPEMIVRLRADWQAEMSMPALISLRDDLEGMLRRIRAGHDIKTPIITCRRCGFTGPAAEPHVSVRALILALARFEIASKEQTRALEKAWAAHRKEHRLDREGKLSAGIPESCQH
;
A
#
# COMPACT_ATOMS: atom_id res chain seq x y z
N MET A 1 61.57 41.41 -31.07
CA MET A 1 61.17 40.03 -31.43
C MET A 1 61.60 39.10 -30.30
N PRO A 2 60.74 38.24 -29.71
CA PRO A 2 59.28 38.16 -29.79
C PRO A 2 58.57 38.25 -28.41
N ALA A 3 57.26 38.42 -28.52
CA ALA A 3 56.25 38.50 -27.47
C ALA A 3 56.02 37.17 -26.72
N ARG A 4 55.44 37.27 -25.51
CA ARG A 4 54.53 36.23 -24.99
C ARG A 4 53.47 36.82 -24.07
N VAL A 5 52.29 37.04 -24.65
CA VAL A 5 51.01 37.12 -23.97
C VAL A 5 50.56 35.69 -23.68
N ILE A 6 50.42 35.33 -22.40
CA ILE A 6 49.66 34.15 -21.94
C ILE A 6 49.16 34.57 -20.54
N GLY A 7 47.89 34.93 -20.35
CA GLY A 7 46.76 34.02 -20.37
C GLY A 7 46.46 33.61 -18.93
N LYS A 8 45.48 34.28 -18.30
CA LYS A 8 44.93 33.87 -16.99
C LYS A 8 44.40 32.45 -17.14
N VAL A 9 44.94 31.53 -16.34
CA VAL A 9 44.44 30.17 -16.17
C VAL A 9 43.48 30.17 -14.98
N PRO A 10 42.22 29.73 -15.13
CA PRO A 10 41.39 29.38 -13.98
C PRO A 10 41.03 27.89 -14.02
N VAL A 11 41.61 27.09 -13.13
CA VAL A 11 41.13 25.75 -12.75
C VAL A 11 41.88 25.28 -11.49
N PRO A 12 41.37 24.31 -10.70
CA PRO A 12 40.03 24.10 -10.16
C PRO A 12 40.04 24.20 -8.62
N GLY A 13 38.84 24.33 -8.02
CA GLY A 13 38.65 24.36 -6.58
C GLY A 13 39.19 23.11 -5.87
N HIS A 14 40.04 23.34 -4.87
CA HIS A 14 40.47 22.31 -3.93
C HIS A 14 39.46 22.14 -2.80
N ASN A 15 39.00 20.91 -2.67
CA ASN A 15 38.23 20.35 -1.57
C ASN A 15 38.76 20.74 -0.18
N ARG A 16 37.87 21.26 0.66
CA ARG A 16 37.83 21.03 2.11
C ARG A 16 36.35 20.91 2.46
N SER A 17 35.79 19.70 2.34
CA SER A 17 35.60 18.78 3.46
C SER A 17 35.27 19.53 4.76
N SER A 18 33.96 19.68 4.99
CA SER A 18 33.33 19.80 6.29
C SER A 18 31.86 19.45 6.08
N ASP A 19 31.61 18.15 5.87
CA ASP A 19 30.29 17.56 6.08
C ASP A 19 29.93 17.82 7.54
N VAL A 20 29.11 18.84 7.76
CA VAL A 20 28.38 18.98 9.01
C VAL A 20 27.35 17.85 9.00
N ILE A 21 27.74 16.72 9.59
CA ILE A 21 26.81 15.68 10.01
C ILE A 21 25.81 16.37 10.95
N ARG A 22 24.66 16.77 10.40
CA ARG A 22 23.48 17.06 11.20
C ARG A 22 23.04 15.71 11.74
N HIS A 23 23.51 15.39 12.94
CA HIS A 23 22.90 14.40 13.80
C HIS A 23 21.41 14.75 13.89
N VAL A 24 20.58 14.08 13.11
CA VAL A 24 19.14 14.02 13.39
C VAL A 24 19.02 13.07 14.57
N SER A 25 18.91 13.68 15.75
CA SER A 25 18.54 12.99 16.97
C SER A 25 17.24 12.25 16.69
N ILE A 26 17.29 10.92 16.65
CA ILE A 26 16.10 10.07 16.64
C ILE A 26 15.54 10.13 18.08
N GLU A 27 14.97 11.28 18.43
CA GLU A 27 14.14 11.40 19.62
C GLU A 27 12.85 10.65 19.31
N THR A 28 12.84 9.39 19.73
CA THR A 28 11.66 8.61 20.13
C THR A 28 10.36 9.08 19.49
N ILE A 29 10.09 8.56 18.29
CA ILE A 29 8.76 8.59 17.68
C ILE A 29 7.80 7.99 18.71
N SER A 30 7.07 8.87 19.39
CA SER A 30 6.15 8.51 20.46
C SER A 30 5.07 7.61 19.89
N LEU A 31 5.04 6.35 20.34
CA LEU A 31 4.10 5.27 19.97
C LEU A 31 2.62 5.69 20.04
N LYS A 32 2.29 6.80 20.69
CA LYS A 32 0.93 7.34 20.79
C LYS A 32 0.40 8.02 19.51
N ARG A 33 1.25 8.45 18.58
CA ARG A 33 0.78 9.07 17.31
C ARG A 33 0.46 8.06 16.19
N VAL A 34 0.70 6.78 16.41
CA VAL A 34 0.50 5.71 15.40
C VAL A 34 -0.92 5.10 15.47
N TYR A 35 -1.71 5.42 16.50
CA TYR A 35 -3.02 4.82 16.76
C TYR A 35 -4.19 5.80 16.61
N ASP A 36 -4.24 6.59 15.54
CA ASP A 36 -5.47 7.29 15.12
C ASP A 36 -5.75 7.02 13.64
N TYR A 37 -6.22 5.80 13.34
CA TYR A 37 -6.89 5.54 12.07
C TYR A 37 -8.33 6.04 12.16
N ASN A 38 -8.55 7.25 11.66
CA ASN A 38 -9.87 7.88 11.66
C ASN A 38 -10.81 7.16 10.68
N ASP A 39 -11.75 6.39 11.24
CA ASP A 39 -12.92 5.81 10.58
C ASP A 39 -13.89 6.95 10.18
N ASN A 40 -13.67 7.55 9.02
CA ASN A 40 -14.62 8.50 8.43
C ASN A 40 -15.84 7.75 7.89
N GLY A 41 -16.75 7.39 8.80
CA GLY A 41 -17.98 6.68 8.42
C GLY A 41 -19.11 6.61 9.45
N ARG A 42 -19.02 7.23 10.63
CA ARG A 42 -20.07 7.05 11.66
C ARG A 42 -20.52 8.35 12.33
N ASN A 43 -21.78 8.71 12.08
CA ASN A 43 -22.53 9.75 12.79
C ASN A 43 -22.65 9.34 14.28
N GLN A 44 -21.97 10.06 15.15
CA GLN A 44 -21.93 9.79 16.59
C GLN A 44 -23.25 10.21 17.25
N LYS A 45 -24.02 9.24 17.72
CA LYS A 45 -24.80 9.38 18.95
C LYS A 45 -24.27 8.39 19.98
N ARG A 46 -23.76 8.95 21.06
CA ARG A 46 -23.04 8.33 22.18
C ARG A 46 -24.04 7.88 23.24
N THR A 47 -23.84 6.70 23.82
CA THR A 47 -23.89 6.44 25.28
C THR A 47 -23.37 5.02 25.60
N ALA A 48 -22.31 5.00 26.41
CA ALA A 48 -21.91 4.07 27.47
C ALA A 48 -22.24 2.55 27.43
N GLU A 49 -21.18 1.80 27.77
CA GLU A 49 -21.12 0.55 28.56
C GLU A 49 -21.16 -0.85 27.88
N VAL A 50 -20.24 -1.68 28.40
CA VAL A 50 -20.01 -3.12 28.24
C VAL A 50 -19.22 -3.56 27.00
N GLU A 51 -17.93 -3.82 27.23
CA GLU A 51 -17.01 -4.55 26.35
C GLU A 51 -17.39 -6.04 26.32
N THR A 52 -18.48 -6.34 25.63
CA THR A 52 -18.56 -7.59 24.86
C THR A 52 -17.78 -7.35 23.58
N THR A 53 -16.93 -8.29 23.17
CA THR A 53 -16.24 -8.31 21.88
C THR A 53 -17.27 -8.38 20.74
N ASP A 54 -17.95 -7.27 20.52
CA ASP A 54 -18.81 -7.03 19.39
C ASP A 54 -17.86 -6.70 18.25
N MET A 55 -17.74 -7.63 17.30
CA MET A 55 -16.97 -7.39 16.08
C MET A 55 -17.48 -6.07 15.50
N SER A 56 -16.60 -5.07 15.42
CA SER A 56 -17.03 -3.78 14.88
C SER A 56 -17.54 -4.06 13.46
N SER A 57 -18.77 -3.63 13.14
CA SER A 57 -19.52 -4.02 11.95
C SER A 57 -18.78 -3.88 10.59
N GLY A 58 -17.59 -3.28 10.55
CA GLY A 58 -16.72 -3.17 9.38
C GLY A 58 -15.60 -4.20 9.27
N ASP A 59 -15.25 -4.95 10.32
CA ASP A 59 -14.15 -5.91 10.31
C ASP A 59 -14.30 -7.04 9.27
N PRO A 60 -15.50 -7.60 9.01
CA PRO A 60 -15.69 -8.63 8.00
C PRO A 60 -15.29 -8.21 6.58
N GLN A 61 -15.42 -6.92 6.26
CA GLN A 61 -15.08 -6.34 4.95
C GLN A 61 -13.73 -5.60 4.94
N ARG A 62 -13.02 -5.54 6.07
CA ARG A 62 -11.79 -4.78 6.19
C ARG A 62 -10.63 -5.48 5.48
N THR A 63 -9.93 -4.73 4.61
CA THR A 63 -8.73 -5.19 3.90
C THR A 63 -7.43 -4.66 4.52
N TRP A 64 -7.41 -3.43 5.05
CA TRP A 64 -6.19 -2.78 5.53
C TRP A 64 -6.14 -2.75 7.06
N PHE A 65 -5.51 -3.78 7.63
CA PHE A 65 -5.19 -3.87 9.06
C PHE A 65 -3.93 -3.06 9.41
N PRO A 66 -3.78 -2.58 10.67
CA PRO A 66 -2.64 -1.74 11.05
C PRO A 66 -1.28 -2.37 10.75
N GLU A 67 -1.15 -3.68 10.97
CA GLU A 67 0.05 -4.48 10.71
C GLU A 67 0.44 -4.45 9.23
N MET A 68 -0.57 -4.51 8.34
CA MET A 68 -0.35 -4.43 6.89
C MET A 68 0.13 -3.04 6.48
N ILE A 69 -0.36 -1.98 7.12
CA ILE A 69 0.05 -0.60 6.83
C ILE A 69 1.49 -0.36 7.30
N VAL A 70 1.85 -0.88 8.47
CA VAL A 70 3.23 -0.85 8.98
C VAL A 70 4.17 -1.55 8.00
N ARG A 71 3.81 -2.76 7.56
CA ARG A 71 4.61 -3.52 6.58
C ARG A 71 4.72 -2.78 5.25
N LEU A 72 3.61 -2.25 4.75
CA LEU A 72 3.58 -1.48 3.50
C LEU A 72 4.50 -0.25 3.56
N ARG A 73 4.54 0.47 4.70
CA ARG A 73 5.47 1.61 4.88
C ARG A 73 6.93 1.20 4.94
N ALA A 74 7.23 0.05 5.55
CA ALA A 74 8.59 -0.42 5.73
C ALA A 74 9.20 -0.96 4.43
N ASP A 75 8.40 -1.67 3.63
CA ASP A 75 8.89 -2.43 2.48
C ASP A 75 8.76 -1.67 1.15
N TRP A 76 7.80 -0.76 1.03
CA TRP A 76 7.62 -0.01 -0.20
C TRP A 76 8.71 1.04 -0.40
N GLN A 77 9.23 1.13 -1.63
CA GLN A 77 10.18 2.14 -2.08
C GLN A 77 9.79 2.63 -3.47
N ALA A 78 10.09 3.90 -3.78
CA ALA A 78 9.64 4.54 -5.02
C ALA A 78 10.23 3.89 -6.29
N GLU A 79 11.45 3.36 -6.19
CA GLU A 79 12.22 2.76 -7.28
C GLU A 79 11.95 1.24 -7.42
N MET A 80 10.99 0.70 -6.66
CA MET A 80 10.65 -0.72 -6.70
C MET A 80 10.20 -1.15 -8.10
N SER A 81 10.72 -2.29 -8.58
CA SER A 81 10.30 -2.86 -9.86
C SER A 81 8.89 -3.46 -9.79
N MET A 82 8.22 -3.63 -10.93
CA MET A 82 6.89 -4.25 -10.98
C MET A 82 6.85 -5.67 -10.37
N PRO A 83 7.82 -6.57 -10.64
CA PRO A 83 7.85 -7.87 -9.97
C PRO A 83 7.98 -7.78 -8.44
N ALA A 84 8.77 -6.84 -7.94
CA ALA A 84 8.90 -6.61 -6.50
C ALA A 84 7.60 -6.04 -5.89
N LEU A 85 6.89 -5.17 -6.62
CA LEU A 85 5.58 -4.66 -6.20
C LEU A 85 4.52 -5.78 -6.12
N ILE A 86 4.52 -6.71 -7.09
CA ILE A 86 3.65 -7.90 -7.08
C ILE A 86 3.99 -8.81 -5.90
N SER A 87 5.28 -9.01 -5.62
CA SER A 87 5.74 -9.82 -4.48
C SER A 87 5.31 -9.20 -3.14
N LEU A 88 5.47 -7.88 -2.97
CA LEU A 88 4.99 -7.16 -1.80
C LEU A 88 3.47 -7.29 -1.62
N ARG A 89 2.71 -7.25 -2.72
CA ARG A 89 1.28 -7.56 -2.66
C ARG A 89 1.09 -8.97 -2.10
N ASP A 90 1.73 -9.99 -2.68
CA ASP A 90 1.51 -11.40 -2.30
C ASP A 90 1.78 -11.62 -0.81
N ASP A 91 2.80 -10.96 -0.25
CA ASP A 91 3.09 -10.96 1.17
C ASP A 91 1.97 -10.33 2.02
N LEU A 92 1.44 -9.18 1.57
CA LEU A 92 0.32 -8.50 2.23
C LEU A 92 -0.98 -9.31 2.14
N GLU A 93 -1.23 -9.97 1.01
CA GLU A 93 -2.35 -10.90 0.83
C GLU A 93 -2.23 -12.12 1.77
N GLY A 94 -1.02 -12.66 1.92
CA GLY A 94 -0.73 -13.70 2.90
C GLY A 94 -0.95 -13.21 4.34
N MET A 95 -0.59 -11.96 4.64
CA MET A 95 -0.80 -11.34 5.94
C MET A 95 -2.30 -11.14 6.24
N LEU A 96 -3.07 -10.63 5.27
CA LEU A 96 -4.52 -10.47 5.39
C LEU A 96 -5.19 -11.78 5.76
N ARG A 97 -4.87 -12.87 5.04
CA ARG A 97 -5.40 -14.21 5.34
C ARG A 97 -5.04 -14.69 6.74
N ARG A 98 -3.80 -14.47 7.20
CA ARG A 98 -3.37 -14.83 8.56
C ARG A 98 -4.12 -14.05 9.64
N ILE A 99 -4.31 -12.74 9.46
CA ILE A 99 -5.03 -11.90 10.42
C ILE A 99 -6.49 -12.34 10.51
N ARG A 100 -7.16 -12.51 9.37
CA ARG A 100 -8.56 -12.95 9.33
C ARG A 100 -8.76 -14.32 9.98
N ALA A 101 -7.88 -15.27 9.69
CA ALA A 101 -7.90 -16.60 10.31
C ALA A 101 -7.64 -16.53 11.83
N GLY A 102 -6.66 -15.72 12.26
CA GLY A 102 -6.31 -15.55 13.68
C GLY A 102 -7.40 -14.88 14.51
N HIS A 103 -8.22 -14.02 13.89
CA HIS A 103 -9.29 -13.28 14.55
C HIS A 103 -10.69 -13.91 14.35
N ASP A 104 -10.78 -15.12 13.77
CA ASP A 104 -12.04 -15.77 13.36
C ASP A 104 -12.99 -14.84 12.57
N ILE A 105 -12.44 -13.97 11.73
CA ILE A 105 -13.23 -13.01 10.94
C ILE A 105 -13.93 -13.75 9.81
N LYS A 106 -15.24 -13.93 9.94
CA LYS A 106 -16.07 -14.62 8.95
C LYS A 106 -16.56 -13.67 7.88
N THR A 107 -16.50 -14.13 6.63
CA THR A 107 -17.06 -13.41 5.50
C THR A 107 -18.59 -13.40 5.59
N PRO A 108 -19.26 -12.24 5.41
CA PRO A 108 -20.70 -12.16 5.59
C PRO A 108 -21.44 -13.01 4.55
N ILE A 109 -22.56 -13.61 4.95
CA ILE A 109 -23.45 -14.30 4.02
C ILE A 109 -24.24 -13.24 3.22
N ILE A 110 -24.24 -13.36 1.91
CA ILE A 110 -24.98 -12.50 0.99
C ILE A 110 -25.95 -13.34 0.16
N THR A 111 -27.05 -12.70 -0.24
CA THR A 111 -27.99 -13.27 -1.20
C THR A 111 -27.95 -12.49 -2.49
N CYS A 112 -27.66 -13.18 -3.60
CA CYS A 112 -27.71 -12.60 -4.93
C CYS A 112 -29.16 -12.36 -5.36
N ARG A 113 -29.53 -11.10 -5.56
CA ARG A 113 -30.89 -10.73 -6.01
C ARG A 113 -31.24 -11.19 -7.43
N ARG A 114 -30.24 -11.64 -8.22
CA ARG A 114 -30.42 -12.04 -9.62
C ARG A 114 -30.70 -13.54 -9.78
N CYS A 115 -30.05 -14.39 -8.99
CA CYS A 115 -30.15 -15.85 -9.10
C CYS A 115 -30.63 -16.55 -7.82
N GLY A 116 -30.81 -15.80 -6.72
CA GLY A 116 -31.24 -16.36 -5.43
C GLY A 116 -30.15 -17.09 -4.64
N PHE A 117 -28.93 -17.21 -5.18
CA PHE A 117 -27.81 -17.83 -4.47
C PHE A 117 -27.57 -17.15 -3.13
N THR A 118 -27.49 -17.95 -2.05
CA THR A 118 -27.14 -17.49 -0.72
C THR A 118 -25.89 -18.21 -0.26
N GLY A 119 -24.84 -17.46 0.05
CA GLY A 119 -23.55 -18.00 0.43
C GLY A 119 -22.63 -16.91 0.97
N PRO A 120 -21.42 -17.25 1.42
CA PRO A 120 -20.45 -16.24 1.82
C PRO A 120 -20.18 -15.29 0.66
N ALA A 121 -20.00 -14.01 0.96
CA ALA A 121 -19.47 -13.06 0.00
C ALA A 121 -18.07 -13.47 -0.43
N ALA A 122 -17.57 -12.86 -1.52
CA ALA A 122 -16.17 -12.97 -1.87
C ALA A 122 -15.30 -12.45 -0.72
N GLU A 123 -14.29 -13.23 -0.34
CA GLU A 123 -13.35 -12.80 0.69
C GLU A 123 -12.58 -11.56 0.22
N PRO A 124 -12.36 -10.56 1.10
CA PRO A 124 -11.49 -9.43 0.77
C PRO A 124 -10.10 -9.91 0.38
N HIS A 125 -9.58 -9.38 -0.72
CA HIS A 125 -8.24 -9.65 -1.24
C HIS A 125 -7.57 -8.33 -1.67
N VAL A 126 -6.25 -8.35 -1.79
CA VAL A 126 -5.42 -7.21 -2.13
C VAL A 126 -4.99 -7.32 -3.59
N SER A 127 -5.68 -6.66 -4.51
CA SER A 127 -5.16 -6.51 -5.88
C SER A 127 -3.92 -5.59 -5.92
N VAL A 128 -3.10 -5.70 -6.97
CA VAL A 128 -1.95 -4.79 -7.17
C VAL A 128 -2.42 -3.33 -7.23
N ARG A 129 -3.57 -3.08 -7.86
CA ARG A 129 -4.17 -1.74 -7.89
C ARG A 129 -4.62 -1.27 -6.51
N ALA A 130 -5.21 -2.16 -5.68
CA ALA A 130 -5.60 -1.81 -4.32
C ALA A 130 -4.38 -1.41 -3.48
N LEU A 131 -3.25 -2.10 -3.62
CA LEU A 131 -1.98 -1.75 -2.99
C LEU A 131 -1.52 -0.35 -3.43
N ILE A 132 -1.51 -0.06 -4.74
CA ILE A 132 -1.12 1.27 -5.26
C ILE A 132 -2.01 2.37 -4.68
N LEU A 133 -3.33 2.16 -4.65
CA LEU A 133 -4.26 3.16 -4.09
C LEU A 133 -4.09 3.34 -2.58
N ALA A 134 -3.68 2.28 -1.85
CA ALA A 134 -3.39 2.37 -0.43
C ALA A 134 -2.17 3.24 -0.12
N LEU A 135 -1.15 3.25 -1.00
CA LEU A 135 0.00 4.15 -0.85
C LEU A 135 -0.42 5.63 -0.79
N ALA A 136 -1.34 6.05 -1.67
CA ALA A 136 -1.89 7.40 -1.62
C ALA A 136 -2.82 7.61 -0.43
N ARG A 137 -3.72 6.64 -0.15
CA ARG A 137 -4.68 6.75 0.95
C ARG A 137 -4.00 6.95 2.30
N PHE A 138 -2.84 6.33 2.49
CA PHE A 138 -2.08 6.36 3.73
C PHE A 138 -0.89 7.31 3.68
N GLU A 139 -0.81 8.16 2.65
CA GLU A 139 0.22 9.19 2.51
C GLU A 139 1.64 8.60 2.60
N ILE A 140 1.82 7.40 2.04
CA ILE A 140 3.12 6.71 1.89
C ILE A 140 3.82 7.19 0.62
N ALA A 141 3.04 7.40 -0.44
CA ALA A 141 3.51 7.96 -1.71
C ALA A 141 2.72 9.23 -2.03
N SER A 142 3.35 10.16 -2.77
CA SER A 142 2.65 11.32 -3.33
C SER A 142 1.57 10.89 -4.33
N LYS A 143 0.62 11.80 -4.61
CA LYS A 143 -0.43 11.56 -5.61
C LYS A 143 0.17 11.35 -7.00
N GLU A 144 1.23 12.08 -7.31
CA GLU A 144 1.97 12.03 -8.58
C GLU A 144 2.67 10.69 -8.74
N GLN A 145 3.41 10.23 -7.72
CA GLN A 145 4.03 8.90 -7.71
C GLN A 145 2.99 7.79 -7.86
N THR A 146 1.87 7.90 -7.14
CA THR A 146 0.79 6.90 -7.21
C THR A 146 0.17 6.82 -8.61
N ARG A 147 -0.10 7.96 -9.24
CA ARG A 147 -0.62 8.02 -10.63
C ARG A 147 0.37 7.45 -11.63
N ALA A 148 1.66 7.78 -11.50
CA ALA A 148 2.71 7.24 -12.35
C ALA A 148 2.81 5.71 -12.20
N LEU A 149 2.74 5.21 -10.97
CA LEU A 149 2.79 3.79 -10.67
C LEU A 149 1.54 3.05 -11.19
N GLU A 150 0.34 3.61 -11.05
CA GLU A 150 -0.89 3.03 -11.63
C GLU A 150 -0.79 2.92 -13.16
N LYS A 151 -0.23 3.94 -13.83
CA LYS A 151 0.00 3.91 -15.28
C LYS A 151 1.04 2.85 -15.66
N ALA A 152 2.14 2.76 -14.94
CA ALA A 152 3.19 1.78 -15.18
C ALA A 152 2.68 0.35 -14.95
N TRP A 153 1.86 0.13 -13.91
CA TRP A 153 1.18 -1.14 -13.67
C TRP A 153 0.26 -1.52 -14.83
N ALA A 154 -0.56 -0.59 -15.31
CA ALA A 154 -1.46 -0.86 -16.43
C ALA A 154 -0.70 -1.28 -17.72
N ALA A 155 0.44 -0.64 -17.99
CA ALA A 155 1.31 -1.00 -19.11
C ALA A 155 1.94 -2.40 -18.91
N HIS A 156 2.56 -2.64 -17.75
CA HIS A 156 3.21 -3.90 -17.42
C HIS A 156 2.24 -5.08 -17.46
N ARG A 157 1.04 -4.93 -16.88
CA ARG A 157 -0.03 -5.93 -16.89
C ARG A 157 -0.45 -6.30 -18.31
N LYS A 158 -0.58 -5.31 -19.21
CA LYS A 158 -0.95 -5.55 -20.61
C LYS A 158 0.15 -6.28 -21.37
N GLU A 159 1.40 -5.82 -21.21
CA GLU A 159 2.58 -6.39 -21.87
C GLU A 159 2.78 -7.87 -21.48
N HIS A 160 2.65 -8.17 -20.19
CA HIS A 160 2.91 -9.50 -19.62
C HIS A 160 1.65 -10.37 -19.50
N ARG A 161 0.50 -9.89 -20.02
CA ARG A 161 -0.82 -10.58 -19.97
C ARG A 161 -1.20 -11.04 -18.56
N LEU A 162 -0.98 -10.17 -17.59
CA LEU A 162 -1.29 -10.45 -16.20
C LEU A 162 -2.74 -10.09 -15.88
N ASP A 163 -3.32 -10.79 -14.91
CA ASP A 163 -4.62 -10.49 -14.34
C ASP A 163 -4.55 -9.29 -13.37
N ARG A 164 -5.62 -9.05 -12.60
CA ARG A 164 -5.69 -7.95 -11.62
C ARG A 164 -4.73 -8.15 -10.43
N GLU A 165 -4.31 -9.39 -10.24
CA GLU A 165 -3.43 -9.82 -9.19
C GLU A 165 -1.96 -9.78 -9.68
N GLY A 166 -1.67 -9.77 -10.98
CA GLY A 166 -0.28 -9.92 -11.43
C GLY A 166 0.13 -11.37 -11.63
N LYS A 167 -0.85 -12.26 -11.76
CA LYS A 167 -0.68 -13.66 -12.18
C LYS A 167 -0.96 -13.77 -13.67
N LEU A 168 -0.45 -14.80 -14.33
CA LEU A 168 -0.76 -15.07 -15.74
C LEU A 168 -2.26 -15.31 -15.90
N SER A 169 -2.89 -14.59 -16.83
CA SER A 169 -4.34 -14.69 -17.06
C SER A 169 -4.69 -16.08 -17.62
N ALA A 170 -5.24 -16.97 -16.80
CA ALA A 170 -6.01 -18.10 -17.30
C ALA A 170 -7.37 -17.56 -17.79
N GLY A 171 -7.84 -18.00 -18.96
CA GLY A 171 -9.07 -17.49 -19.59
C GLY A 171 -10.29 -17.49 -18.66
N ILE A 172 -11.18 -16.52 -18.88
CA ILE A 172 -12.37 -16.25 -18.07
C ILE A 172 -13.37 -17.43 -18.15
N PRO A 173 -13.93 -17.92 -17.02
CA PRO A 173 -15.19 -18.64 -17.07
C PRO A 173 -16.36 -17.66 -17.09
N GLU A 174 -17.26 -17.83 -18.06
CA GLU A 174 -18.55 -17.15 -18.15
C GLU A 174 -19.53 -17.74 -17.13
N SER A 175 -19.59 -17.18 -15.92
CA SER A 175 -20.71 -17.35 -14.99
C SER A 175 -20.56 -16.43 -13.78
N CYS A 176 -21.61 -16.27 -12.99
CA CYS A 176 -21.56 -15.54 -11.72
C CYS A 176 -20.55 -16.24 -10.79
N GLN A 177 -19.35 -15.68 -10.65
CA GLN A 177 -18.39 -16.06 -9.62
C GLN A 177 -18.97 -15.58 -8.28
N HIS A 178 -19.56 -16.51 -7.52
CA HIS A 178 -19.95 -16.32 -6.14
C HIS A 178 -18.81 -16.79 -5.24
#